data_AF-A0A7W4NU63-F1
#
_entry.id   AF-A0A7W4NU63-F1
#
_cell.length_a   1.000
_cell.length_b   1.000
_cell.length_c   1.000
_cell.angle_alpha   90.00
_cell.angle_beta   90.00
_cell.angle_gamma   90.00
#
_symmetry.space_group_name_H-M   'P 1'
#
loop_
_entity.id
_entity.type
_entity.pdbx_description
1 polymer ?
#
loop_
_entity_poly.entity_id
_entity_poly.type
_entity_poly.pdbx_seq_one_letter_code
_entity_poly.pdbx_strand_id
1 'polypeptide(L)'
;MPDDALSVRSFIAIVDDSVMSRNLLVEYAVDVALERLDAFIEGEKLTALPNAAARAAMDGQLGDGSNSVRLASLFFVFYATVDTAWDCNSIPTGIRGIYGDKRLATQLGLRSITLHNAVTAFGENLGWKGNVANSRLQNDVRFDGFARAIAGMNPEQRALCADYMAARFAESRKVIAPLPPVADDVLTYARARKLFYLLIAIPSEGNVQQFLVAALLFVHRQRHGYDIRTHHVHASDRFDATAGDIEEMLNGDLVRAYEVTVRPDWKNRVGDFRKKMDGASLRKYTIIASNVNSDDDLAEPADMIRFLAPYGRDIAVVDIHDFVNVFAMELNADELRRAVTQTYSYLTTPSLCGRADIIDKFNAAVEGWLDEAT
;
A
#
# COMPACT_ATOMS: atom_id res chain seq x y z
N MET A 1 10.69 -52.02 -19.34
CA MET A 1 10.40 -50.60 -19.09
C MET A 1 9.11 -50.52 -18.30
N PRO A 2 9.19 -50.06 -17.06
CA PRO A 2 8.13 -49.21 -16.56
C PRO A 2 8.64 -48.03 -15.70
N ASP A 3 7.86 -46.94 -15.75
CA ASP A 3 7.57 -45.94 -14.72
C ASP A 3 8.67 -45.49 -13.75
N ASP A 4 9.12 -44.24 -13.95
CA ASP A 4 9.71 -43.43 -12.87
C ASP A 4 8.73 -42.30 -12.50
N ALA A 5 7.93 -42.59 -11.47
CA ALA A 5 7.19 -41.60 -10.70
C ALA A 5 8.19 -40.78 -9.88
N LEU A 6 8.42 -39.52 -10.27
CA LEU A 6 9.13 -38.54 -9.46
C LEU A 6 8.30 -38.21 -8.21
N SER A 7 8.50 -38.99 -7.15
CA SER A 7 7.99 -38.66 -5.83
C SER A 7 8.71 -37.41 -5.31
N VAL A 8 7.96 -36.33 -5.09
CA VAL A 8 8.43 -35.15 -4.38
C VAL A 8 8.67 -35.55 -2.91
N ARG A 9 9.88 -36.05 -2.63
CA ARG A 9 10.33 -36.28 -1.26
C ARG A 9 10.79 -34.96 -0.66
N SER A 10 10.08 -34.58 0.40
CA SER A 10 10.44 -33.59 1.40
C SER A 10 11.95 -33.60 1.73
N PHE A 11 12.66 -32.58 1.29
CA PHE A 11 14.01 -32.27 1.78
C PHE A 11 13.86 -31.30 2.97
N ILE A 12 14.07 -31.83 4.18
CA ILE A 12 14.18 -31.03 5.40
C ILE A 12 15.61 -30.49 5.45
N ALA A 13 15.79 -29.20 5.17
CA ALA A 13 17.01 -28.50 5.55
C ALA A 13 16.89 -28.13 7.04
N ILE A 14 17.66 -28.83 7.89
CA ILE A 14 17.77 -28.50 9.31
C ILE A 14 18.72 -27.30 9.44
N VAL A 15 18.17 -26.11 9.63
CA VAL A 15 18.90 -24.95 10.17
C VAL A 15 17.95 -24.18 11.10
N ASP A 16 18.30 -24.22 12.39
CA ASP A 16 17.87 -23.38 13.52
C ASP A 16 16.36 -23.19 13.85
N ASP A 17 16.06 -23.40 15.13
CA ASP A 17 14.74 -23.29 15.75
C ASP A 17 14.21 -21.84 15.71
N SER A 18 13.46 -21.50 14.66
CA SER A 18 12.31 -20.55 14.67
C SER A 18 11.71 -20.24 13.29
N VAL A 19 12.17 -20.88 12.21
CA VAL A 19 11.58 -20.68 10.88
C VAL A 19 10.30 -21.53 10.76
N MET A 20 9.13 -20.91 10.83
CA MET A 20 7.88 -21.56 10.40
C MET A 20 8.12 -22.20 9.03
N SER A 21 7.90 -23.51 8.91
CA SER A 21 8.17 -24.28 7.70
C SER A 21 7.54 -23.58 6.48
N ARG A 22 8.40 -23.21 5.53
CA ARG A 22 8.05 -22.47 4.33
C ARG A 22 7.08 -23.32 3.48
N ASN A 23 5.88 -22.80 3.20
CA ASN A 23 4.90 -23.49 2.38
C ASN A 23 5.12 -23.17 0.89
N LEU A 24 5.86 -24.03 0.19
CA LEU A 24 6.21 -23.84 -1.22
C LEU A 24 4.99 -23.82 -2.15
N LEU A 25 3.86 -24.44 -1.76
CA LEU A 25 2.64 -24.41 -2.57
C LEU A 25 2.00 -23.02 -2.59
N VAL A 26 2.10 -22.27 -1.50
CA VAL A 26 1.64 -20.87 -1.44
C VAL A 26 2.45 -20.03 -2.43
N GLU A 27 3.76 -20.18 -2.41
CA GLU A 27 4.66 -19.44 -3.29
C GLU A 27 4.40 -19.76 -4.75
N TYR A 28 4.30 -21.05 -5.07
CA TYR A 28 4.05 -21.49 -6.42
C TYR A 28 2.67 -21.02 -6.92
N ALA A 29 1.64 -21.01 -6.06
CA ALA A 29 0.34 -20.43 -6.43
C ALA A 29 0.42 -18.93 -6.73
N VAL A 30 1.24 -18.18 -6.00
CA VAL A 30 1.51 -16.77 -6.32
C VAL A 30 2.25 -16.63 -7.65
N ASP A 31 3.28 -17.45 -7.90
CA ASP A 31 4.04 -17.43 -9.16
C ASP A 31 3.13 -17.70 -10.36
N VAL A 32 2.31 -18.76 -10.29
CA VAL A 32 1.37 -19.12 -11.37
C VAL A 32 0.32 -18.03 -11.58
N ALA A 33 -0.19 -17.41 -10.51
CA ALA A 33 -1.13 -16.30 -10.63
C ALA A 33 -0.51 -15.11 -11.36
N LEU A 34 0.73 -14.75 -11.03
CA LEU A 34 1.44 -13.63 -11.65
C LEU A 34 1.80 -13.91 -13.12
N GLU A 35 2.26 -15.12 -13.42
CA GLU A 35 2.57 -15.54 -14.79
C GLU A 35 1.34 -15.47 -15.70
N ARG A 36 0.18 -15.96 -15.22
CA ARG A 36 -1.07 -15.86 -15.99
C ARG A 36 -1.57 -14.43 -16.14
N LEU A 37 -1.44 -13.61 -15.09
CA LEU A 37 -1.74 -12.18 -15.19
C LEU A 37 -0.90 -11.49 -16.26
N ASP A 38 0.41 -11.76 -16.28
CA ASP A 38 1.34 -11.17 -17.26
C ASP A 38 0.97 -11.59 -18.68
N ALA A 39 0.63 -12.86 -18.90
CA ALA A 39 0.19 -13.34 -20.20
C ALA A 39 -1.06 -12.60 -20.73
N PHE A 40 -2.06 -12.35 -19.87
CA PHE A 40 -3.24 -11.55 -20.25
C PHE A 40 -2.89 -10.07 -20.47
N ILE A 41 -1.97 -9.51 -19.68
CA ILE A 41 -1.48 -8.14 -19.87
C ILE A 41 -0.77 -8.00 -21.23
N GLU A 42 -0.04 -9.02 -21.67
CA GLU A 42 0.66 -9.10 -22.95
C GLU A 42 -0.27 -9.39 -24.14
N GLY A 43 -1.57 -9.59 -23.88
CA GLY A 43 -2.60 -9.69 -24.91
C GLY A 43 -3.07 -11.11 -25.21
N GLU A 44 -2.71 -12.10 -24.39
CA GLU A 44 -3.37 -13.41 -24.44
C GLU A 44 -4.88 -13.24 -24.23
N LYS A 45 -5.68 -14.11 -24.86
CA LYS A 45 -7.15 -14.10 -24.74
C LYS A 45 -7.61 -15.36 -24.04
N LEU A 46 -8.70 -15.24 -23.29
CA LEU A 46 -9.39 -16.40 -22.73
C LEU A 46 -9.74 -17.39 -23.84
N THR A 47 -9.26 -18.61 -23.72
CA THR A 47 -9.52 -19.70 -24.67
C THR A 47 -10.91 -20.30 -24.47
N ALA A 48 -11.39 -20.33 -23.23
CA ALA A 48 -12.72 -20.76 -22.85
C ALA A 48 -13.18 -20.03 -21.58
N LEU A 49 -14.51 -19.97 -21.39
CA LEU A 49 -15.11 -19.43 -20.18
C LEU A 49 -15.46 -20.54 -19.20
N PRO A 50 -15.41 -20.26 -17.88
CA PRO A 50 -16.05 -21.12 -16.90
C PRO A 50 -17.53 -21.34 -17.22
N ASN A 51 -18.09 -22.46 -16.73
CA ASN A 51 -19.54 -22.65 -16.79
C ASN A 51 -20.28 -21.51 -16.04
N ALA A 52 -21.56 -21.32 -16.35
CA ALA A 52 -22.31 -20.16 -15.87
C ALA A 52 -22.34 -20.03 -14.33
N ALA A 53 -22.48 -21.14 -13.60
CA ALA A 53 -22.49 -21.14 -12.14
C ALA A 53 -21.12 -20.79 -11.55
N ALA A 54 -20.05 -21.35 -12.12
CA ALA A 54 -18.69 -21.06 -11.73
C ALA A 54 -18.33 -19.59 -11.99
N ARG A 55 -18.69 -19.07 -13.17
CA ARG A 55 -18.48 -17.65 -13.52
C ARG A 55 -19.22 -16.71 -12.56
N ALA A 56 -20.48 -17.02 -12.22
CA ALA A 56 -21.24 -16.23 -11.27
C ALA A 56 -20.59 -16.19 -9.88
N ALA A 57 -19.99 -17.30 -9.42
CA ALA A 57 -19.25 -17.34 -8.17
C ALA A 57 -17.99 -16.45 -8.21
N MET A 58 -17.27 -16.44 -9.35
CA MET A 58 -16.10 -15.56 -9.53
C MET A 58 -16.51 -14.09 -9.60
N ASP A 59 -17.55 -13.77 -10.36
CA ASP A 59 -18.07 -12.40 -10.49
C ASP A 59 -18.55 -11.84 -9.15
N GLY A 60 -19.18 -12.68 -8.31
CA GLY A 60 -19.55 -12.30 -6.95
C GLY A 60 -18.36 -11.88 -6.10
N GLN A 61 -17.22 -12.57 -6.23
CA GLN A 61 -16.00 -12.20 -5.52
C GLN A 61 -15.33 -10.97 -6.13
N LEU A 62 -15.26 -10.86 -7.46
CA LEU A 62 -14.72 -9.69 -8.16
C LEU A 62 -15.50 -8.41 -7.83
N GLY A 63 -16.81 -8.54 -7.61
CA GLY A 63 -17.71 -7.45 -7.22
C GLY A 63 -17.78 -7.16 -5.72
N ASP A 64 -17.09 -7.91 -4.85
CA ASP A 64 -17.15 -7.72 -3.40
C ASP A 64 -16.67 -6.32 -3.01
N GLY A 65 -17.23 -5.70 -1.97
CA GLY A 65 -16.84 -4.35 -1.53
C GLY A 65 -15.42 -4.27 -0.95
N SER A 66 -14.87 -5.40 -0.49
CA SER A 66 -13.54 -5.50 0.11
C SER A 66 -12.48 -5.89 -0.91
N ASN A 67 -11.50 -5.00 -1.10
CA ASN A 67 -10.33 -5.26 -1.95
C ASN A 67 -9.50 -6.45 -1.46
N SER A 68 -9.47 -6.69 -0.15
CA SER A 68 -8.77 -7.85 0.42
C SER A 68 -9.49 -9.16 0.13
N VAL A 69 -10.82 -9.16 0.05
CA VAL A 69 -11.62 -10.32 -0.35
C VAL A 69 -11.34 -10.65 -1.83
N ARG A 70 -11.42 -9.67 -2.73
CA ARG A 70 -11.09 -9.85 -4.15
C ARG A 70 -9.71 -10.48 -4.35
N LEU A 71 -8.70 -9.94 -3.67
CA LEU A 71 -7.32 -10.40 -3.79
C LEU A 71 -7.12 -11.80 -3.19
N ALA A 72 -7.72 -12.10 -2.05
CA ALA A 72 -7.69 -13.43 -1.46
C ALA A 72 -8.37 -14.48 -2.36
N SER A 73 -9.50 -14.11 -2.99
CA SER A 73 -10.23 -14.99 -3.91
C SER A 73 -9.41 -15.32 -5.16
N LEU A 74 -8.67 -14.34 -5.71
CA LEU A 74 -7.70 -14.61 -6.79
C LEU A 74 -6.67 -15.65 -6.32
N PHE A 75 -6.06 -15.45 -5.15
CA PHE A 75 -5.10 -16.40 -4.60
C PHE A 75 -5.69 -17.80 -4.43
N PHE A 76 -6.88 -17.93 -3.84
CA PHE A 76 -7.47 -19.23 -3.53
C PHE A 76 -7.83 -20.05 -4.77
N VAL A 77 -8.28 -19.40 -5.85
CA VAL A 77 -8.54 -20.12 -7.10
C VAL A 77 -7.24 -20.68 -7.69
N PHE A 78 -6.16 -19.92 -7.69
CA PHE A 78 -4.85 -20.42 -8.12
C PHE A 78 -4.32 -21.50 -7.17
N TYR A 79 -4.45 -21.32 -5.85
CA TYR A 79 -4.04 -22.33 -4.88
C TYR A 79 -4.79 -23.66 -5.09
N ALA A 80 -6.08 -23.62 -5.45
CA ALA A 80 -6.86 -24.82 -5.76
C ALA A 80 -6.43 -25.56 -7.04
N THR A 81 -5.68 -24.90 -7.93
CA THR A 81 -5.05 -25.52 -9.11
C THR A 81 -3.67 -26.10 -8.80
N VAL A 82 -2.96 -25.53 -7.82
CA VAL A 82 -1.62 -25.97 -7.41
C VAL A 82 -1.68 -27.12 -6.41
N ASP A 83 -2.50 -26.98 -5.36
CA ASP A 83 -2.71 -27.99 -4.35
C ASP A 83 -4.04 -28.71 -4.62
N THR A 84 -3.96 -29.77 -5.43
CA THR A 84 -5.15 -30.56 -5.80
C THR A 84 -5.79 -31.28 -4.62
N ALA A 85 -5.06 -31.43 -3.50
CA ALA A 85 -5.54 -32.08 -2.28
C ALA A 85 -6.16 -31.06 -1.28
N TRP A 86 -6.08 -29.76 -1.58
CA TRP A 86 -6.64 -28.73 -0.72
C TRP A 86 -8.17 -28.85 -0.59
N ASP A 87 -8.67 -28.75 0.64
CA ASP A 87 -10.08 -28.89 0.99
C ASP A 87 -10.97 -27.71 0.56
N CYS A 88 -10.37 -26.68 -0.05
CA CYS A 88 -11.04 -25.45 -0.47
C CYS A 88 -11.77 -24.73 0.69
N ASN A 89 -11.31 -24.94 1.93
CA ASN A 89 -11.97 -24.42 3.12
C ASN A 89 -10.97 -23.96 4.19
N SER A 90 -9.90 -24.71 4.40
CA SER A 90 -8.78 -24.31 5.25
C SER A 90 -8.01 -23.15 4.62
N ILE A 91 -7.50 -22.23 5.44
CA ILE A 91 -6.60 -21.19 4.95
C ILE A 91 -5.18 -21.78 4.92
N PRO A 92 -4.47 -21.76 3.77
CA PRO A 92 -3.13 -22.30 3.68
C PRO A 92 -2.18 -21.67 4.70
N THR A 93 -1.52 -22.52 5.50
CA THR A 93 -0.48 -22.07 6.42
C THR A 93 0.67 -21.44 5.62
N GLY A 94 1.23 -20.33 6.10
CA GLY A 94 2.28 -19.60 5.39
C GLY A 94 1.79 -18.63 4.32
N ILE A 95 0.47 -18.45 4.16
CA ILE A 95 -0.11 -17.45 3.24
C ILE A 95 0.34 -16.00 3.51
N ARG A 96 0.84 -15.69 4.71
CA ARG A 96 1.23 -14.33 5.08
C ARG A 96 2.72 -14.05 4.80
N GLY A 97 3.01 -12.83 4.37
CA GLY A 97 4.37 -12.29 4.28
C GLY A 97 4.92 -12.26 2.87
N ILE A 98 6.24 -12.12 2.76
CA ILE A 98 7.00 -11.84 1.52
C ILE A 98 6.90 -12.92 0.43
N TYR A 99 6.28 -14.05 0.75
CA TYR A 99 6.13 -15.22 -0.12
C TYR A 99 4.67 -15.47 -0.54
N GLY A 100 3.70 -14.87 0.16
CA GLY A 100 2.27 -15.06 -0.07
C GLY A 100 1.56 -13.74 -0.33
N ASP A 101 0.72 -13.32 0.62
CA ASP A 101 -0.20 -12.20 0.48
C ASP A 101 0.48 -10.87 0.14
N LYS A 102 1.56 -10.51 0.86
CA LYS A 102 2.32 -9.29 0.59
C LYS A 102 2.96 -9.33 -0.79
N ARG A 103 3.49 -10.49 -1.19
CA ARG A 103 4.12 -10.66 -2.51
C ARG A 103 3.12 -10.44 -3.62
N LEU A 104 1.99 -11.14 -3.56
CA LEU A 104 0.94 -11.02 -4.56
C LEU A 104 0.45 -9.56 -4.64
N ALA A 105 0.13 -8.95 -3.50
CA ALA A 105 -0.37 -7.58 -3.46
C ALA A 105 0.64 -6.56 -4.02
N THR A 106 1.93 -6.69 -3.66
CA THR A 106 3.01 -5.86 -4.19
C THR A 106 3.14 -6.01 -5.71
N GLN A 107 3.13 -7.24 -6.20
CA GLN A 107 3.32 -7.53 -7.62
C GLN A 107 2.14 -7.06 -8.49
N LEU A 108 0.91 -7.12 -7.98
CA LEU A 108 -0.24 -6.52 -8.65
C LEU A 108 -0.12 -4.99 -8.71
N GLY A 109 0.35 -4.36 -7.62
CA GLY A 109 0.64 -2.93 -7.59
C GLY A 109 1.62 -2.55 -8.70
N LEU A 110 2.76 -3.23 -8.79
CA LEU A 110 3.78 -2.98 -9.82
C LEU A 110 3.25 -3.07 -11.26
N ARG A 111 2.15 -3.82 -11.47
CA ARG A 111 1.47 -3.95 -12.77
C ARG A 111 0.36 -2.91 -13.01
N SER A 112 0.14 -2.00 -12.06
CA SER A 112 -0.93 -1.00 -12.06
C SER A 112 -2.35 -1.61 -12.14
N ILE A 113 -2.52 -2.77 -11.50
CA ILE A 113 -3.79 -3.48 -11.43
C ILE A 113 -4.69 -2.76 -10.43
N THR A 114 -5.88 -2.30 -10.83
CA THR A 114 -6.71 -1.45 -9.95
C THR A 114 -7.70 -2.22 -9.08
N LEU A 115 -8.03 -3.46 -9.44
CA LEU A 115 -9.05 -4.23 -8.72
C LEU A 115 -8.69 -4.53 -7.25
N HIS A 116 -7.37 -4.59 -6.92
CA HIS A 116 -6.89 -4.77 -5.55
C HIS A 116 -6.71 -3.45 -4.78
N ASN A 117 -6.78 -2.30 -5.45
CA ASN A 117 -6.75 -0.95 -4.88
C ASN A 117 -5.70 -0.74 -3.76
N ALA A 118 -4.43 -1.04 -4.05
CA ALA A 118 -3.30 -0.85 -3.14
C ALA A 118 -3.40 -1.56 -1.77
N VAL A 119 -4.11 -2.69 -1.69
CA VAL A 119 -3.96 -3.61 -0.55
C VAL A 119 -2.49 -3.99 -0.39
N THR A 120 -1.96 -3.92 0.84
CA THR A 120 -0.56 -4.28 1.16
C THR A 120 -0.42 -5.73 1.66
N ALA A 121 -1.44 -6.24 2.38
CA ALA A 121 -1.48 -7.59 2.91
C ALA A 121 -2.93 -8.03 3.18
N PHE A 122 -3.54 -8.82 2.29
CA PHE A 122 -4.94 -9.22 2.46
C PHE A 122 -5.15 -10.13 3.67
N GLY A 123 -4.19 -10.98 4.04
CA GLY A 123 -4.35 -11.91 5.16
C GLY A 123 -4.38 -11.21 6.52
N GLU A 124 -3.69 -10.07 6.64
CA GLU A 124 -3.79 -9.21 7.84
C GLU A 124 -5.15 -8.51 7.92
N ASN A 125 -5.59 -7.90 6.81
CA ASN A 125 -6.87 -7.19 6.73
C ASN A 125 -8.08 -8.10 6.96
N LEU A 126 -7.96 -9.39 6.61
CA LEU A 126 -9.03 -10.37 6.78
C LEU A 126 -9.04 -11.00 8.19
N GLY A 127 -8.11 -10.64 9.06
CA GLY A 127 -8.08 -11.06 10.46
C GLY A 127 -7.42 -12.42 10.71
N TRP A 128 -6.61 -12.94 9.77
CA TRP A 128 -6.00 -14.26 9.92
C TRP A 128 -4.70 -14.25 10.74
N LYS A 129 -4.26 -13.08 11.20
CA LYS A 129 -3.08 -12.91 12.04
C LYS A 129 -3.22 -13.72 13.34
N GLY A 130 -2.36 -14.71 13.52
CA GLY A 130 -2.32 -15.55 14.71
C GLY A 130 -3.43 -16.60 14.82
N ASN A 131 -4.34 -16.70 13.83
CA ASN A 131 -5.50 -17.61 13.89
C ASN A 131 -5.75 -18.41 12.59
N VAL A 132 -4.82 -18.37 11.62
CA VAL A 132 -4.94 -19.03 10.31
C VAL A 132 -5.46 -20.47 10.42
N ALA A 133 -4.90 -21.26 11.33
CA ALA A 133 -5.22 -22.68 11.48
C ALA A 133 -6.68 -22.95 11.90
N ASN A 134 -7.33 -21.99 12.57
CA ASN A 134 -8.72 -22.12 13.04
C ASN A 134 -9.72 -21.41 12.12
N SER A 135 -9.25 -20.56 11.21
CA SER A 135 -10.10 -19.89 10.23
C SER A 135 -10.54 -20.86 9.14
N ARG A 136 -11.80 -20.73 8.70
CA ARG A 136 -12.41 -21.55 7.65
C ARG A 136 -13.21 -20.67 6.71
N LEU A 137 -13.00 -20.82 5.40
CA LEU A 137 -13.68 -20.03 4.38
C LEU A 137 -15.19 -20.26 4.37
N GLN A 138 -15.63 -21.50 4.61
CA GLN A 138 -17.06 -21.86 4.67
C GLN A 138 -17.78 -21.39 5.95
N ASN A 139 -17.04 -20.87 6.93
CA ASN A 139 -17.60 -20.24 8.12
C ASN A 139 -17.54 -18.71 8.03
N ASP A 140 -17.00 -18.17 6.95
CA ASP A 140 -16.88 -16.75 6.69
C ASP A 140 -17.89 -16.34 5.62
N VAL A 141 -18.85 -15.49 5.97
CA VAL A 141 -19.91 -15.03 5.05
C VAL A 141 -19.35 -14.42 3.76
N ARG A 142 -18.13 -13.87 3.80
CA ARG A 142 -17.44 -13.29 2.64
C ARG A 142 -17.02 -14.34 1.62
N PHE A 143 -16.73 -15.57 2.07
CA PHE A 143 -16.15 -16.63 1.26
C PHE A 143 -17.00 -17.90 1.15
N ASP A 144 -18.02 -18.11 1.98
CA ASP A 144 -18.72 -19.40 2.07
C ASP A 144 -19.25 -19.92 0.73
N GLY A 145 -20.07 -19.12 0.04
CA GLY A 145 -20.60 -19.51 -1.27
C GLY A 145 -19.51 -19.77 -2.32
N PHE A 146 -18.45 -18.97 -2.30
CA PHE A 146 -17.32 -19.10 -3.21
C PHE A 146 -16.48 -20.35 -2.93
N ALA A 147 -16.16 -20.62 -1.67
CA ALA A 147 -15.39 -21.77 -1.23
C ALA A 147 -16.12 -23.09 -1.57
N ARG A 148 -17.43 -23.14 -1.33
CA ARG A 148 -18.26 -24.29 -1.74
C ARG A 148 -18.29 -24.47 -3.25
N ALA A 149 -18.37 -23.38 -4.01
CA ALA A 149 -18.35 -23.46 -5.46
C ALA A 149 -17.04 -24.08 -5.96
N ILE A 150 -15.87 -23.62 -5.48
CA ILE A 150 -14.56 -24.18 -5.87
C ILE A 150 -14.42 -25.64 -5.46
N ALA A 151 -14.88 -25.99 -4.24
CA ALA A 151 -14.83 -27.37 -3.75
C ALA A 151 -15.58 -28.34 -4.69
N GLY A 152 -16.70 -27.90 -5.28
CA GLY A 152 -17.49 -28.69 -6.21
C GLY A 152 -16.96 -28.73 -7.66
N MET A 153 -15.92 -27.99 -7.99
CA MET A 153 -15.34 -27.94 -9.34
C MET A 153 -14.31 -29.05 -9.56
N ASN A 154 -14.32 -29.63 -10.76
CA ASN A 154 -13.24 -30.49 -11.22
C ASN A 154 -11.97 -29.66 -11.59
N PRO A 155 -10.81 -30.30 -11.80
CA PRO A 155 -9.56 -29.58 -12.06
C PRO A 155 -9.60 -28.64 -13.28
N GLU A 156 -10.22 -29.09 -14.37
CA GLU A 156 -10.38 -28.27 -15.59
C GLU A 156 -11.20 -27.00 -15.31
N GLN A 157 -12.30 -27.14 -14.59
CA GLN A 157 -13.17 -26.02 -14.24
C GLN A 157 -12.48 -25.03 -13.28
N ARG A 158 -11.61 -25.51 -12.38
CA ARG A 158 -10.78 -24.65 -11.52
C ARG A 158 -9.76 -23.86 -12.34
N ALA A 159 -9.10 -24.51 -13.30
CA ALA A 159 -8.16 -23.83 -14.20
C ALA A 159 -8.85 -22.72 -15.01
N LEU A 160 -10.02 -22.99 -15.58
CA LEU A 160 -10.82 -21.96 -16.28
C LEU A 160 -11.21 -20.80 -15.37
N CYS A 161 -11.56 -21.08 -14.10
CA CYS A 161 -11.84 -20.02 -13.12
C CYS A 161 -10.59 -19.19 -12.80
N ALA A 162 -9.41 -19.83 -12.72
CA ALA A 162 -8.15 -19.14 -12.46
C ALA A 162 -7.81 -18.18 -13.60
N ASP A 163 -7.88 -18.68 -14.83
CA ASP A 163 -7.71 -17.86 -16.03
C ASP A 163 -8.73 -16.73 -16.11
N TYR A 164 -10.00 -17.01 -15.82
CA TYR A 164 -11.04 -15.99 -15.79
C TYR A 164 -10.74 -14.90 -14.76
N MET A 165 -10.41 -15.24 -13.52
CA MET A 165 -10.05 -14.25 -12.51
C MET A 165 -8.79 -13.46 -12.90
N ALA A 166 -7.74 -14.13 -13.40
CA ALA A 166 -6.53 -13.45 -13.86
C ALA A 166 -6.83 -12.48 -15.01
N ALA A 167 -7.61 -12.88 -16.01
CA ALA A 167 -8.02 -12.00 -17.11
C ALA A 167 -8.78 -10.76 -16.59
N ARG A 168 -9.71 -10.94 -15.64
CA ARG A 168 -10.47 -9.82 -15.05
C ARG A 168 -9.60 -8.87 -14.23
N PHE A 169 -8.61 -9.39 -13.52
CA PHE A 169 -7.62 -8.55 -12.84
C PHE A 169 -6.74 -7.82 -13.86
N ALA A 170 -6.24 -8.49 -14.90
CA ALA A 170 -5.45 -7.88 -15.98
C ALA A 170 -6.22 -6.77 -16.71
N GLU A 171 -7.51 -6.98 -17.01
CA GLU A 171 -8.42 -5.98 -17.59
C GLU A 171 -8.57 -4.73 -16.72
N SER A 172 -8.41 -4.85 -15.40
CA SER A 172 -8.48 -3.72 -14.48
C SER A 172 -7.22 -2.85 -14.48
N ARG A 173 -6.18 -3.22 -15.23
CA ARG A 173 -4.96 -2.43 -15.36
C ARG A 173 -5.27 -1.05 -15.91
N LYS A 174 -4.79 0.00 -15.22
CA LYS A 174 -4.82 1.37 -15.74
C LYS A 174 -3.42 1.83 -16.11
N VAL A 175 -3.28 2.39 -17.31
CA VAL A 175 -2.10 3.18 -17.66
C VAL A 175 -2.20 4.51 -16.93
N ILE A 176 -1.23 4.79 -16.08
CA ILE A 176 -1.17 6.03 -15.32
C ILE A 176 -0.90 7.18 -16.31
N ALA A 177 -1.79 8.18 -16.35
CA ALA A 177 -1.60 9.36 -17.18
C ALA A 177 -0.34 10.13 -16.76
N PRO A 178 0.34 10.85 -17.65
CA PRO A 178 1.36 11.80 -17.21
C PRO A 178 0.71 12.98 -16.46
N LEU A 179 1.43 13.55 -15.50
CA LEU A 179 1.05 14.82 -14.89
C LEU A 179 1.03 15.92 -15.96
N PRO A 180 0.03 16.83 -15.97
CA PRO A 180 0.06 17.99 -16.84
C PRO A 180 1.36 18.80 -16.65
N PRO A 181 1.98 19.32 -17.72
CA PRO A 181 3.22 20.07 -17.60
C PRO A 181 2.99 21.36 -16.83
N VAL A 182 3.63 21.49 -15.68
CA VAL A 182 3.64 22.74 -14.91
C VAL A 182 4.87 23.54 -15.32
N ALA A 183 4.70 24.73 -15.89
CA ALA A 183 5.81 25.58 -16.28
C ALA A 183 6.41 26.33 -15.08
N ASP A 184 7.73 26.55 -15.09
CA ASP A 184 8.46 27.17 -13.96
C ASP A 184 8.02 28.61 -13.69
N ASP A 185 7.62 29.35 -14.71
CA ASP A 185 7.15 30.73 -14.59
C ASP A 185 5.78 30.85 -13.91
N VAL A 186 5.01 29.76 -13.83
CA VAL A 186 3.66 29.75 -13.25
C VAL A 186 3.70 29.52 -11.73
N LEU A 187 4.68 28.79 -11.19
CA LEU A 187 4.77 28.42 -9.77
C LEU A 187 5.48 29.45 -8.87
N THR A 188 4.98 30.68 -8.83
CA THR A 188 5.37 31.63 -7.76
C THR A 188 4.93 31.11 -6.38
N TYR A 189 5.56 31.58 -5.30
CA TYR A 189 5.21 31.20 -3.92
C TYR A 189 3.69 31.27 -3.64
N ALA A 190 3.04 32.38 -3.99
CA ALA A 190 1.61 32.56 -3.73
C ALA A 190 0.74 31.56 -4.51
N ARG A 191 1.10 31.28 -5.77
CA ARG A 191 0.38 30.33 -6.61
C ARG A 191 0.62 28.88 -6.18
N ALA A 192 1.85 28.54 -5.80
CA ALA A 192 2.21 27.25 -5.22
C ALA A 192 1.49 27.01 -3.89
N ARG A 193 1.41 28.02 -3.01
CA ARG A 193 0.65 27.95 -1.77
C ARG A 193 -0.82 27.62 -2.03
N LYS A 194 -1.45 28.30 -3.00
CA LYS A 194 -2.83 27.99 -3.40
C LYS A 194 -2.97 26.54 -3.85
N LEU A 195 -2.07 26.06 -4.72
CA LEU A 195 -2.05 24.67 -5.18
C LEU A 195 -1.90 23.69 -4.01
N PHE A 196 -0.92 23.91 -3.12
CA PHE A 196 -0.66 23.02 -1.98
C PHE A 196 -1.85 22.92 -1.03
N TYR A 197 -2.58 24.01 -0.81
CA TYR A 197 -3.82 23.97 -0.03
C TYR A 197 -4.91 23.13 -0.73
N LEU A 198 -5.06 23.25 -2.06
CA LEU A 198 -5.97 22.40 -2.83
C LEU A 198 -5.57 20.92 -2.72
N LEU A 199 -4.28 20.61 -2.82
CA LEU A 199 -3.76 19.25 -2.73
C LEU A 199 -3.95 18.66 -1.32
N ILE A 200 -3.66 19.43 -0.26
CA ILE A 200 -3.88 19.01 1.14
C ILE A 200 -5.38 18.77 1.42
N ALA A 201 -6.28 19.46 0.74
CA ALA A 201 -7.72 19.26 0.92
C ALA A 201 -8.25 17.96 0.27
N ILE A 202 -7.45 17.26 -0.55
CA ILE A 202 -7.90 16.04 -1.23
C ILE A 202 -8.14 14.92 -0.18
N PRO A 203 -9.36 14.34 -0.13
CA PRO A 203 -9.65 13.20 0.73
C PRO A 203 -8.97 11.95 0.17
N SER A 204 -7.72 11.76 0.57
CA SER A 204 -6.81 10.71 0.09
C SER A 204 -6.35 9.79 1.21
N GLU A 205 -7.03 9.80 2.35
CA GLU A 205 -6.68 9.01 3.54
C GLU A 205 -5.27 9.30 4.09
N GLY A 206 -4.68 10.45 3.75
CA GLY A 206 -3.32 10.86 4.14
C GLY A 206 -2.27 10.72 3.03
N ASN A 207 -2.58 10.05 1.91
CA ASN A 207 -1.60 9.77 0.85
C ASN A 207 -1.01 11.06 0.23
N VAL A 208 -1.88 11.97 -0.23
CA VAL A 208 -1.43 13.22 -0.87
C VAL A 208 -0.68 14.09 0.14
N GLN A 209 -1.14 14.14 1.39
CA GLN A 209 -0.53 14.93 2.45
C GLN A 209 0.87 14.43 2.79
N GLN A 210 1.04 13.12 3.01
CA GLN A 210 2.34 12.51 3.28
C GLN A 210 3.31 12.75 2.12
N PHE A 211 2.89 12.46 0.88
CA PHE A 211 3.79 12.59 -0.26
C PHE A 211 4.12 14.04 -0.63
N LEU A 212 3.23 15.00 -0.39
CA LEU A 212 3.53 16.41 -0.56
C LEU A 212 4.58 16.88 0.46
N VAL A 213 4.42 16.49 1.74
CA VAL A 213 5.42 16.77 2.78
C VAL A 213 6.75 16.12 2.42
N ALA A 214 6.75 14.84 2.02
CA ALA A 214 7.95 14.12 1.62
C ALA A 214 8.65 14.79 0.43
N ALA A 215 7.90 15.24 -0.57
CA ALA A 215 8.45 15.91 -1.75
C ALA A 215 9.05 17.28 -1.43
N LEU A 216 8.40 18.08 -0.57
CA LEU A 216 8.95 19.35 -0.10
C LEU A 216 10.22 19.14 0.72
N LEU A 217 10.23 18.16 1.63
CA LEU A 217 11.45 17.75 2.34
C LEU A 217 12.54 17.31 1.36
N PHE A 218 12.21 16.44 0.41
CA PHE A 218 13.14 15.91 -0.58
C PHE A 218 13.85 17.03 -1.34
N VAL A 219 13.09 17.94 -1.96
CA VAL A 219 13.67 19.04 -2.74
C VAL A 219 14.49 19.97 -1.85
N HIS A 220 13.96 20.35 -0.69
CA HIS A 220 14.65 21.28 0.21
C HIS A 220 15.95 20.67 0.79
N ARG A 221 15.87 19.43 1.28
CA ARG A 221 16.93 18.76 2.05
C ARG A 221 18.03 18.20 1.16
N GLN A 222 17.73 17.84 -0.08
CA GLN A 222 18.73 17.41 -1.05
C GLN A 222 19.82 18.48 -1.27
N ARG A 223 19.48 19.77 -1.16
CA ARG A 223 20.44 20.90 -1.21
C ARG A 223 21.52 20.83 -0.12
N HIS A 224 21.26 20.08 0.94
CA HIS A 224 22.12 19.94 2.11
C HIS A 224 22.68 18.51 2.27
N GLY A 225 22.54 17.65 1.25
CA GLY A 225 23.12 16.30 1.24
C GLY A 225 22.35 15.24 2.03
N TYR A 226 21.11 15.52 2.41
CA TYR A 226 20.24 14.52 3.05
C TYR A 226 19.52 13.67 2.00
N ASP A 227 19.26 12.42 2.35
CA ASP A 227 18.40 11.49 1.62
C ASP A 227 17.04 11.42 2.34
N ILE A 228 15.96 11.58 1.59
CA ILE A 228 14.58 11.56 2.11
C ILE A 228 13.88 10.32 1.59
N ARG A 229 13.44 9.46 2.50
CA ARG A 229 12.72 8.22 2.20
C ARG A 229 11.29 8.34 2.71
N THR A 230 10.33 8.00 1.87
CA THR A 230 8.93 7.88 2.28
C THR A 230 8.44 6.47 2.01
N HIS A 231 7.46 6.04 2.80
CA HIS A 231 6.97 4.66 2.83
C HIS A 231 5.53 4.57 2.35
N HIS A 232 5.05 3.36 2.10
CA HIS A 232 3.64 3.15 1.76
C HIS A 232 2.75 3.63 2.92
N VAL A 233 1.68 4.37 2.65
CA VAL A 233 0.78 4.99 3.67
C VAL A 233 0.04 3.95 4.54
N HIS A 234 0.07 2.70 4.10
CA HIS A 234 -0.45 1.52 4.81
C HIS A 234 0.62 0.46 5.07
N ALA A 235 1.91 0.82 5.00
CA ALA A 235 2.99 -0.04 5.44
C ALA A 235 2.74 -0.41 6.91
N SER A 236 2.73 -1.70 7.21
CA SER A 236 2.59 -2.14 8.59
C SER A 236 3.91 -1.87 9.31
N ASP A 237 3.94 -0.84 10.17
CA ASP A 237 5.09 -0.41 11.00
C ASP A 237 5.92 -1.56 11.59
N ARG A 238 5.27 -2.67 11.95
CA ARG A 238 5.89 -3.79 12.67
C ARG A 238 6.76 -4.71 11.79
N PHE A 239 6.65 -4.64 10.46
CA PHE A 239 7.37 -5.53 9.55
C PHE A 239 8.44 -4.82 8.71
N ASP A 240 8.33 -3.51 8.52
CA ASP A 240 9.24 -2.76 7.65
C ASP A 240 10.32 -1.98 8.43
N ALA A 241 10.32 -2.08 9.77
CA ALA A 241 11.31 -1.47 10.67
C ALA A 241 11.52 0.04 10.48
N THR A 242 10.50 0.75 9.99
CA THR A 242 10.53 2.20 9.74
C THR A 242 10.32 2.97 11.04
N ALA A 243 11.01 4.09 11.17
CA ALA A 243 10.87 4.98 12.32
C ALA A 243 9.67 5.94 12.19
N GLY A 244 9.18 6.20 10.97
CA GLY A 244 8.01 7.04 10.68
C GLY A 244 7.55 6.91 9.22
N ASP A 245 6.58 7.71 8.82
CA ASP A 245 6.07 7.77 7.44
C ASP A 245 7.11 8.30 6.45
N ILE A 246 7.98 9.20 6.95
CA ILE A 246 9.11 9.78 6.23
C ILE A 246 10.34 9.74 7.13
N GLU A 247 11.48 9.38 6.55
CA GLU A 247 12.78 9.29 7.20
C GLU A 247 13.79 10.21 6.50
N GLU A 248 14.50 11.01 7.29
CA GLU A 248 15.60 11.86 6.84
C GLU A 248 16.92 11.20 7.25
N MET A 249 17.74 10.90 6.25
CA MET A 249 19.01 10.23 6.38
C MET A 249 20.15 11.19 6.04
N LEU A 250 21.28 11.09 6.76
CA LEU A 250 22.52 11.79 6.46
C LEU A 250 23.67 10.81 6.50
N ASN A 251 24.42 10.67 5.41
CA ASN A 251 25.53 9.71 5.29
C ASN A 251 25.14 8.25 5.63
N GLY A 252 23.88 7.88 5.39
CA GLY A 252 23.34 6.55 5.71
C GLY A 252 22.78 6.41 7.12
N ASP A 253 22.96 7.40 8.00
CA ASP A 253 22.41 7.40 9.35
C ASP A 253 21.04 8.07 9.38
N LEU A 254 20.09 7.44 10.07
CA LEU A 254 18.77 8.02 10.34
C LEU A 254 18.91 9.16 11.35
N VAL A 255 18.58 10.38 10.95
CA VAL A 255 18.72 11.57 11.81
C VAL A 255 17.39 12.13 12.30
N ARG A 256 16.32 11.97 11.52
CA ARG A 256 14.95 12.38 11.87
C ARG A 256 13.92 11.47 11.23
N ALA A 257 12.77 11.36 11.88
CA ALA A 257 11.58 10.75 11.32
C ALA A 257 10.38 11.68 11.50
N TYR A 258 9.42 11.53 10.58
CA TYR A 258 8.20 12.32 10.51
C TYR A 258 6.99 11.39 10.47
N GLU A 259 5.94 11.73 11.22
CA GLU A 259 4.59 11.20 11.00
C GLU A 259 3.76 12.30 10.32
N VAL A 260 2.99 11.94 9.30
CA VAL A 260 2.04 12.85 8.64
C VAL A 260 0.62 12.33 8.84
N THR A 261 -0.23 13.12 9.50
CA THR A 261 -1.58 12.67 9.84
C THR A 261 -2.63 13.75 9.64
N VAL A 262 -3.78 13.36 9.13
CA VAL A 262 -4.97 14.21 9.02
C VAL A 262 -6.13 13.70 9.89
N ARG A 263 -5.91 12.63 10.66
CA ARG A 263 -6.96 11.99 11.46
C ARG A 263 -6.86 12.45 12.92
N PRO A 264 -7.96 12.88 13.56
CA PRO A 264 -7.92 13.47 14.90
C PRO A 264 -7.46 12.50 16.01
N ASP A 265 -7.55 11.18 15.78
CA ASP A 265 -7.20 10.15 16.75
C ASP A 265 -5.69 9.90 16.89
N TRP A 266 -4.84 10.59 16.11
CA TRP A 266 -3.38 10.45 16.20
C TRP A 266 -2.83 10.77 17.59
N LYS A 267 -3.50 11.64 18.37
CA LYS A 267 -3.11 11.99 19.74
C LYS A 267 -3.00 10.76 20.65
N ASN A 268 -3.79 9.72 20.39
CA ASN A 268 -3.73 8.45 21.13
C ASN A 268 -2.48 7.62 20.81
N ARG A 269 -1.80 7.92 19.70
CA ARG A 269 -0.62 7.17 19.19
C ARG A 269 0.71 7.80 19.59
N VAL A 270 0.74 8.93 20.29
CA VAL A 270 1.99 9.61 20.67
C VAL A 270 2.90 8.72 21.52
N GLY A 271 2.31 7.87 22.37
CA GLY A 271 3.06 6.85 23.12
C GLY A 271 3.76 5.82 22.24
N ASP A 272 3.20 5.50 21.07
CA ASP A 272 3.82 4.58 20.10
C ASP A 272 4.91 5.29 19.28
N PHE A 273 4.71 6.55 18.89
CA PHE A 273 5.76 7.37 18.26
C PHE A 273 6.98 7.52 19.17
N ARG A 274 6.76 7.72 20.47
CA ARG A 274 7.84 7.70 21.47
C ARG A 274 8.62 6.38 21.44
N LYS A 275 7.94 5.23 21.38
CA LYS A 275 8.61 3.92 21.29
C LYS A 275 9.41 3.78 19.98
N LYS A 276 8.88 4.26 18.85
CA LYS A 276 9.63 4.31 17.58
C LYS A 276 10.89 5.16 17.71
N MET A 277 10.76 6.34 18.29
CA MET A 277 11.87 7.26 18.57
C MET A 277 12.94 6.61 19.45
N ASP A 278 12.55 5.95 20.54
CA ASP A 278 13.46 5.21 21.42
C ASP A 278 14.14 4.05 20.69
N GLY A 279 13.40 3.26 19.91
CA GLY A 279 13.92 2.13 19.15
C GLY A 279 14.91 2.53 18.05
N ALA A 280 14.67 3.67 17.40
CA ALA A 280 15.52 4.24 16.36
C ALA A 280 16.63 5.17 16.90
N SER A 281 16.73 5.35 18.22
CA SER A 281 17.69 6.27 18.86
C SER A 281 17.61 7.72 18.35
N LEU A 282 16.41 8.16 17.97
CA LEU A 282 16.18 9.50 17.45
C LEU A 282 16.22 10.55 18.56
N ARG A 283 16.91 11.67 18.31
CA ARG A 283 16.93 12.81 19.24
C ARG A 283 15.68 13.67 19.17
N LYS A 284 15.01 13.68 18.01
CA LYS A 284 13.80 14.45 17.75
C LYS A 284 12.85 13.68 16.84
N TYR A 285 11.56 13.78 17.12
CA TYR A 285 10.48 13.26 16.28
C TYR A 285 9.54 14.40 15.89
N THR A 286 9.07 14.43 14.63
CA THR A 286 8.16 15.49 14.17
C THR A 286 6.84 14.89 13.72
N ILE A 287 5.74 15.42 14.24
CA ILE A 287 4.38 15.08 13.82
C ILE A 287 3.85 16.28 13.04
N ILE A 288 3.49 16.05 11.79
CA ILE A 288 2.87 17.05 10.92
C ILE A 288 1.38 16.69 10.84
N ALA A 289 0.54 17.51 11.46
CA ALA A 289 -0.87 17.21 11.63
C ALA A 289 -1.78 18.32 11.08
N SER A 290 -3.00 17.99 10.69
CA SER A 290 -4.02 19.00 10.37
C SER A 290 -4.62 19.62 11.63
N ASN A 291 -4.95 20.91 11.57
CA ASN A 291 -5.73 21.65 12.58
C ASN A 291 -5.02 21.81 13.94
N VAL A 292 -3.69 21.75 13.98
CA VAL A 292 -2.88 21.92 15.19
C VAL A 292 -3.11 23.32 15.77
N ASN A 293 -3.17 24.34 14.91
CA ASN A 293 -3.36 25.74 15.31
C ASN A 293 -4.77 26.05 15.82
N SER A 294 -5.69 25.09 15.78
CA SER A 294 -7.06 25.21 16.25
C SER A 294 -7.45 24.13 17.27
N ASP A 295 -6.49 23.31 17.71
CA ASP A 295 -6.72 22.23 18.66
C ASP A 295 -6.47 22.73 20.09
N ASP A 296 -7.42 22.46 21.00
CA ASP A 296 -7.39 22.95 22.38
C ASP A 296 -6.14 22.50 23.17
N ASP A 297 -5.55 21.35 22.81
CA ASP A 297 -4.36 20.83 23.50
C ASP A 297 -3.04 21.32 22.86
N LEU A 298 -3.08 21.92 21.66
CA LEU A 298 -1.89 22.13 20.83
C LEU A 298 -1.71 23.56 20.32
N ALA A 299 -2.78 24.33 20.17
CA ALA A 299 -2.70 25.67 19.56
C ALA A 299 -1.87 26.63 20.43
N GLU A 300 -2.07 26.58 21.75
CA GLU A 300 -1.35 27.41 22.70
C GLU A 300 -0.06 26.72 23.19
N PRO A 301 1.09 27.42 23.22
CA PRO A 301 2.36 26.81 23.62
C PRO A 301 2.33 26.16 25.01
N ALA A 302 1.60 26.74 25.96
CA ALA A 302 1.49 26.20 27.32
C ALA A 302 0.71 24.87 27.35
N ASP A 303 -0.32 24.74 26.54
CA ASP A 303 -1.13 23.52 26.46
C ASP A 303 -0.38 22.43 25.68
N MET A 304 0.34 22.79 24.60
CA MET A 304 1.22 21.84 23.90
C MET A 304 2.31 21.27 24.83
N ILE A 305 2.92 22.12 25.68
CA ILE A 305 3.88 21.65 26.70
C ILE A 305 3.21 20.67 27.66
N ARG A 306 2.00 20.97 28.15
CA ARG A 306 1.26 20.08 29.07
C ARG A 306 0.91 18.76 28.39
N PHE A 307 0.48 18.80 27.13
CA PHE A 307 0.15 17.63 26.33
C PHE A 307 1.37 16.73 26.09
N LEU A 308 2.52 17.30 25.77
CA LEU A 308 3.73 16.53 25.43
C LEU A 308 4.58 16.11 26.64
N ALA A 309 4.50 16.82 27.76
CA ALA A 309 5.30 16.55 28.96
C ALA A 309 5.28 15.09 29.44
N PRO A 310 4.13 14.37 29.45
CA PRO A 310 4.07 12.96 29.85
C PRO A 310 4.95 12.01 29.03
N TYR A 311 5.32 12.39 27.79
CA TYR A 311 6.12 11.53 26.92
C TYR A 311 7.63 11.67 27.11
N GLY A 312 8.10 12.76 27.75
CA GLY A 312 9.51 12.93 28.16
C GLY A 312 10.53 12.89 27.02
N ARG A 313 10.16 13.36 25.82
CA ARG A 313 10.98 13.39 24.60
C ARG A 313 10.78 14.70 23.83
N ASP A 314 11.76 15.08 23.00
CA ASP A 314 11.62 16.20 22.05
C ASP A 314 10.77 15.76 20.85
N ILE A 315 9.46 15.96 20.99
CA ILE A 315 8.48 15.73 19.94
C ILE A 315 7.97 17.10 19.49
N ALA A 316 8.11 17.42 18.21
CA ALA A 316 7.49 18.60 17.61
C ALA A 316 6.14 18.23 17.00
N VAL A 317 5.12 19.06 17.21
CA VAL A 317 3.83 18.95 16.53
C VAL A 317 3.62 20.24 15.73
N VAL A 318 3.41 20.11 14.43
CA VAL A 318 3.35 21.26 13.50
C VAL A 318 2.11 21.15 12.62
N ASP A 319 1.41 22.26 12.39
CA ASP A 319 0.29 22.28 11.43
C ASP A 319 0.81 22.02 10.01
N ILE A 320 0.11 21.15 9.27
CA ILE A 320 0.48 20.83 7.89
C ILE A 320 0.50 22.09 6.99
N HIS A 321 -0.39 23.06 7.23
CA HIS A 321 -0.41 24.30 6.48
C HIS A 321 0.82 25.16 6.77
N ASP A 322 1.26 25.22 8.03
CA ASP A 322 2.47 25.95 8.40
C ASP A 322 3.70 25.30 7.79
N PHE A 323 3.76 23.96 7.83
CA PHE A 323 4.84 23.21 7.20
C PHE A 323 4.96 23.56 5.71
N VAL A 324 3.86 23.46 4.95
CA VAL A 324 3.93 23.76 3.51
C VAL A 324 4.20 25.23 3.24
N ASN A 325 3.71 26.15 4.07
CA ASN A 325 3.97 27.58 3.89
C ASN A 325 5.46 27.90 4.06
N VAL A 326 6.11 27.35 5.09
CA VAL A 326 7.54 27.58 5.35
C VAL A 326 8.39 26.90 4.30
N PHE A 327 8.14 25.63 4.00
CA PHE A 327 8.95 24.92 3.02
C PHE A 327 8.75 25.47 1.61
N ALA A 328 7.54 25.89 1.23
CA ALA A 328 7.33 26.54 -0.06
C ALA A 328 8.04 27.90 -0.17
N MET A 329 8.16 28.64 0.94
CA MET A 329 8.84 29.94 0.98
C MET A 329 10.34 29.80 0.70
N GLU A 330 10.96 28.71 1.16
CA GLU A 330 12.40 28.43 1.01
C GLU A 330 12.80 27.90 -0.38
N LEU A 331 11.82 27.64 -1.25
CA LEU A 331 12.03 27.05 -2.57
C LEU A 331 11.79 28.09 -3.67
N ASN A 332 12.61 28.03 -4.72
CA ASN A 332 12.35 28.77 -5.95
C ASN A 332 11.28 28.08 -6.82
N ALA A 333 10.87 28.71 -7.93
CA ALA A 333 9.78 28.21 -8.75
C ALA A 333 10.06 26.84 -9.41
N ASP A 334 11.28 26.59 -9.88
CA ASP A 334 11.70 25.28 -10.41
C ASP A 334 11.67 24.22 -9.30
N GLU A 335 12.14 24.57 -8.10
CA GLU A 335 12.10 23.67 -6.95
C GLU A 335 10.67 23.34 -6.50
N LEU A 336 9.77 24.32 -6.53
CA LEU A 336 8.34 24.10 -6.27
C LEU A 336 7.72 23.17 -7.32
N ARG A 337 8.06 23.34 -8.59
CA ARG A 337 7.63 22.43 -9.67
C ARG A 337 8.14 21.01 -9.44
N ARG A 338 9.40 20.88 -9.07
CA ARG A 338 10.02 19.59 -8.72
C ARG A 338 9.29 18.94 -7.54
N ALA A 339 8.85 19.69 -6.53
CA ALA A 339 8.07 19.14 -5.43
C ALA A 339 6.70 18.62 -5.88
N VAL A 340 5.97 19.35 -6.74
CA VAL A 340 4.69 18.86 -7.31
C VAL A 340 4.92 17.58 -8.13
N THR A 341 5.93 17.59 -8.99
CA THR A 341 6.29 16.44 -9.84
C THR A 341 6.71 15.23 -8.99
N GLN A 342 7.48 15.46 -7.94
CA GLN A 342 7.92 14.40 -7.03
C GLN A 342 6.75 13.83 -6.21
N THR A 343 5.79 14.67 -5.80
CA THR A 343 4.55 14.21 -5.15
C THR A 343 3.79 13.27 -6.08
N TYR A 344 3.66 13.65 -7.36
CA TYR A 344 3.06 12.80 -8.38
C TYR A 344 3.85 11.50 -8.60
N SER A 345 5.18 11.58 -8.65
CA SER A 345 6.04 10.41 -8.75
C SER A 345 5.79 9.44 -7.59
N TYR A 346 5.64 9.92 -6.35
CA TYR A 346 5.34 9.05 -5.21
C TYR A 346 3.95 8.41 -5.31
N LEU A 347 2.93 9.18 -5.68
CA LEU A 347 1.57 8.67 -5.88
C LEU A 347 1.50 7.58 -6.95
N THR A 348 2.25 7.76 -8.03
CA THR A 348 2.26 6.85 -9.18
C THR A 348 3.23 5.68 -9.00
N THR A 349 4.15 5.74 -8.04
CA THR A 349 5.05 4.64 -7.71
C THR A 349 4.27 3.53 -7.01
N PRO A 350 4.15 2.32 -7.61
CA PRO A 350 3.22 1.34 -7.06
C PRO A 350 3.64 0.70 -5.74
N SER A 351 4.94 0.72 -5.41
CA SER A 351 5.41 0.28 -4.09
C SER A 351 5.08 1.27 -2.96
N LEU A 352 4.63 2.49 -3.30
CA LEU A 352 4.27 3.54 -2.33
C LEU A 352 2.77 3.80 -2.28
N CYS A 353 2.07 3.78 -3.43
CA CYS A 353 0.63 3.97 -3.51
C CYS A 353 -0.01 3.27 -4.72
N GLY A 354 0.11 3.85 -5.92
CA GLY A 354 -0.50 3.29 -7.14
C GLY A 354 -2.03 3.33 -7.19
N ARG A 355 -2.70 4.07 -6.30
CA ARG A 355 -4.17 4.20 -6.29
C ARG A 355 -4.65 5.15 -7.37
N ALA A 356 -5.26 4.59 -8.42
CA ALA A 356 -5.79 5.37 -9.54
C ALA A 356 -6.81 6.44 -9.10
N ASP A 357 -7.68 6.15 -8.13
CA ASP A 357 -8.67 7.14 -7.67
C ASP A 357 -8.05 8.36 -6.99
N ILE A 358 -6.89 8.21 -6.35
CA ILE A 358 -6.13 9.30 -5.73
C ILE A 358 -5.33 10.05 -6.80
N ILE A 359 -4.68 9.32 -7.70
CA ILE A 359 -3.93 9.88 -8.83
C ILE A 359 -4.84 10.75 -9.71
N ASP A 360 -6.05 10.27 -10.03
CA ASP A 360 -7.03 10.98 -10.85
C ASP A 360 -7.47 12.30 -10.17
N LYS A 361 -7.72 12.28 -8.84
CA LYS A 361 -8.04 13.50 -8.06
C LYS A 361 -6.88 14.48 -8.01
N PHE A 362 -5.65 13.99 -7.86
CA PHE A 362 -4.45 14.83 -7.86
C PHE A 362 -4.28 15.53 -9.20
N ASN A 363 -4.36 14.79 -10.31
CA ASN A 363 -4.28 15.34 -11.66
C ASN A 363 -5.36 16.39 -11.91
N ALA A 364 -6.62 16.10 -11.56
CA ALA A 364 -7.72 17.04 -11.72
C ALA A 364 -7.51 18.33 -10.92
N ALA A 365 -6.94 18.25 -9.72
CA ALA A 365 -6.62 19.44 -8.90
C ALA A 365 -5.49 20.28 -9.52
N VAL A 366 -4.46 19.64 -10.08
CA VAL A 366 -3.36 20.33 -10.77
C VAL A 366 -3.85 20.96 -12.07
N GLU A 367 -4.64 20.24 -12.87
CA GLU A 367 -5.23 20.72 -14.12
C GLU A 367 -6.15 21.92 -13.88
N GLY A 368 -7.11 21.80 -12.96
CA GLY A 368 -8.00 22.91 -12.62
C GLY A 368 -7.27 24.13 -12.04
N TRP A 369 -6.16 23.91 -11.32
CA TRP A 369 -5.31 25.03 -10.87
C TRP A 369 -4.55 25.68 -12.03
N LEU A 370 -4.07 24.90 -13.02
CA LEU A 370 -3.39 25.42 -14.20
C LEU A 370 -4.35 26.30 -15.03
N ASP A 371 -5.58 25.85 -15.23
CA ASP A 371 -6.63 26.59 -15.97
C ASP A 371 -6.93 27.97 -15.35
N GLU A 372 -6.73 28.13 -14.03
CA GLU A 372 -6.89 29.39 -13.32
C GLU A 372 -5.61 30.24 -13.27
N ALA A 373 -4.44 29.63 -13.52
CA ALA A 373 -3.13 30.27 -13.38
C ALA A 373 -2.60 30.86 -14.69
N THR A 374 -3.05 30.32 -15.83
CA THR A 374 -2.90 30.87 -17.18
C THR A 374 -3.97 31.92 -17.46
#